data_AF-A0A6P0R6W2-F1
#
_entry.id   AF-A0A6P0R6W2-F1
#
_cell.length_a   1.000
_cell.length_b   1.000
_cell.length_c   1.000
_cell.angle_alpha   90.00
_cell.angle_beta   90.00
_cell.angle_gamma   90.00
#
_symmetry.space_group_name_H-M   'P 1'
#
loop_
_entity.id
_entity.type
_entity.pdbx_description
1 polymer ?
#
loop_
_entity_poly.entity_id
_entity_poly.type
_entity_poly.pdbx_seq_one_letter_code
_entity_poly.pdbx_strand_id
1 'polypeptide(L)'
;MTKVQIDQEQVGIIKVGYQENRERPLQIVGIQTQARRDLLNYADLILIDECHTTCWFDTYKTLDETFPNAIKIGFTASPWRRKFPTEYFGQWFEKLVKGPDIQELIDQGYLSDFRNYGYDGVDIARLESECSNPNRTSDNFDEVRQQQLYRAC
;
A
#
# COMPACT_ATOMS: atom_id res chain seq x y z
N MET A 1 -9.14 -7.52 -23.61
CA MET A 1 -8.92 -7.81 -22.18
C MET A 1 -9.40 -9.24 -21.91
N THR A 2 -8.47 -10.18 -21.79
CA THR A 2 -8.82 -11.58 -21.50
C THR A 2 -9.30 -11.66 -20.05
N LYS A 3 -10.58 -11.93 -19.83
CA LYS A 3 -11.09 -12.22 -18.48
C LYS A 3 -10.54 -13.59 -18.08
N VAL A 4 -9.60 -13.61 -17.15
CA VAL A 4 -9.21 -14.85 -16.47
C VAL A 4 -10.35 -15.18 -15.50
N GLN A 5 -10.97 -16.33 -15.68
CA GLN A 5 -12.03 -16.81 -14.80
C GLN A 5 -11.38 -17.70 -13.75
N ILE A 6 -11.33 -17.22 -12.51
CA ILE A 6 -10.84 -17.99 -11.37
C ILE A 6 -12.02 -18.81 -10.84
N ASP A 7 -11.86 -20.13 -10.78
CA ASP A 7 -12.85 -21.00 -10.15
C ASP A 7 -12.88 -20.70 -8.65
N GLN A 8 -14.06 -20.51 -8.08
CA GLN A 8 -14.22 -20.26 -6.63
C GLN A 8 -13.67 -21.40 -5.80
N GLU A 9 -13.66 -22.62 -6.36
CA GLU A 9 -13.02 -23.74 -5.72
C GLU A 9 -11.52 -23.47 -5.52
N GLN A 10 -10.82 -22.77 -6.41
CA GLN A 10 -9.38 -22.53 -6.26
C GLN A 10 -9.02 -21.50 -5.17
N VAL A 11 -10.01 -20.91 -4.49
CA VAL A 11 -9.81 -19.80 -3.55
C VAL A 11 -10.16 -20.21 -2.12
N GLY A 12 -9.17 -20.15 -1.23
CA GLY A 12 -9.36 -20.21 0.21
C GLY A 12 -9.56 -18.80 0.79
N ILE A 13 -10.48 -18.66 1.74
CA ILE A 13 -10.70 -17.40 2.47
C ILE A 13 -10.41 -17.63 3.95
N ILE A 14 -9.45 -16.88 4.48
CA ILE A 14 -9.07 -16.92 5.90
C ILE A 14 -9.55 -15.63 6.54
N LYS A 15 -10.80 -15.66 7.00
CA LYS A 15 -11.48 -14.56 7.69
C LYS A 15 -12.52 -15.13 8.64
N VAL A 16 -12.80 -14.41 9.73
CA VAL A 16 -13.90 -14.74 10.65
C VAL A 16 -15.21 -14.88 9.87
N GLY A 17 -15.94 -15.97 10.11
CA GLY A 17 -17.23 -16.25 9.47
C GLY A 17 -17.14 -17.04 8.15
N TYR A 18 -15.94 -17.41 7.70
CA TYR A 18 -15.74 -18.24 6.51
C TYR A 18 -15.16 -19.61 6.90
N GLN A 19 -15.57 -20.65 6.17
CA GLN A 19 -14.95 -21.97 6.31
C GLN A 19 -13.56 -21.93 5.68
N GLU A 20 -12.53 -22.10 6.50
CA GLU A 20 -11.14 -22.08 6.05
C GLU A 20 -10.82 -23.32 5.22
N ASN A 21 -10.19 -23.12 4.06
CA ASN A 21 -9.60 -24.21 3.27
C ASN A 21 -8.22 -23.77 2.77
N ARG A 22 -7.18 -24.27 3.45
CA ARG A 22 -5.78 -23.85 3.25
C ARG A 22 -5.04 -24.64 2.18
N GLU A 23 -5.65 -25.72 1.69
CA GLU A 23 -5.07 -26.53 0.61
C GLU A 23 -5.28 -25.87 -0.76
N ARG A 24 -6.11 -24.83 -0.83
CA ARG A 24 -6.33 -24.08 -2.07
C ARG A 24 -5.08 -23.27 -2.43
N PRO A 25 -4.71 -23.20 -3.72
CA PRO A 25 -3.50 -22.52 -4.17
C PRO A 25 -3.55 -20.99 -3.99
N LEU A 26 -4.75 -20.40 -4.05
CA LEU A 26 -4.96 -18.98 -3.79
C LEU A 26 -5.60 -18.80 -2.41
N GLN A 27 -4.98 -17.96 -1.57
CA GLN A 27 -5.51 -17.63 -0.24
C GLN A 27 -5.78 -16.13 -0.14
N ILE A 28 -7.01 -15.76 0.20
CA ILE A 28 -7.38 -14.38 0.57
C ILE A 28 -7.39 -14.30 2.08
N VAL A 29 -6.47 -13.49 2.62
CA VAL A 29 -6.19 -13.48 4.05
C VAL A 29 -6.12 -12.06 4.59
N GLY A 30 -6.76 -11.82 5.73
CA GLY A 30 -6.53 -10.58 6.47
C GLY A 30 -5.19 -10.63 7.20
N ILE A 31 -4.34 -9.61 7.01
CA ILE A 31 -2.99 -9.57 7.60
C ILE A 31 -2.98 -9.80 9.13
N GLN A 32 -3.95 -9.21 9.84
CA GLN A 32 -4.09 -9.38 11.30
C GLN A 32 -4.47 -10.81 11.68
N THR A 33 -5.27 -11.49 10.85
CA THR A 33 -5.66 -12.88 11.09
C THR A 33 -4.47 -13.81 10.89
N GLN A 34 -3.68 -13.58 9.83
CA GLN A 34 -2.43 -14.31 9.60
C GLN A 34 -1.44 -14.09 10.75
N ALA A 35 -1.14 -12.84 11.10
CA ALA A 35 -0.15 -12.52 12.12
C ALA A 35 -0.48 -13.05 13.52
N ARG A 36 -1.77 -13.16 13.88
CA ARG A 36 -2.19 -13.67 15.21
C ARG A 36 -2.26 -15.18 15.31
N ARG A 37 -2.58 -15.85 14.20
CA ARG A 37 -2.89 -17.28 14.20
C ARG A 37 -1.80 -18.13 13.55
N ASP A 38 -0.87 -17.51 12.83
CA ASP A 38 0.26 -18.15 12.13
C ASP A 38 -0.18 -19.35 11.28
N LEU A 39 -1.18 -19.10 10.41
CA LEU A 39 -1.94 -20.17 9.75
C LEU A 39 -1.28 -20.71 8.48
N LEU A 40 -0.55 -19.84 7.80
CA LEU A 40 0.22 -20.10 6.59
C LEU A 40 1.69 -19.82 6.87
N ASN A 41 2.59 -20.69 6.41
CA ASN A 41 4.03 -20.56 6.60
C ASN A 41 4.82 -20.65 5.28
N TYR A 42 4.11 -20.74 4.15
CA TYR A 42 4.69 -20.78 2.82
C TYR A 42 3.80 -20.02 1.82
N ALA A 43 4.44 -19.23 0.95
CA ALA A 43 3.84 -18.62 -0.22
C ALA A 43 4.94 -18.27 -1.22
N ASP A 44 4.69 -18.48 -2.51
CA ASP A 44 5.61 -18.05 -3.56
C ASP A 44 5.43 -16.54 -3.88
N LEU A 45 4.18 -16.06 -3.79
CA LEU A 45 3.78 -14.71 -4.13
C LEU A 45 2.77 -14.16 -3.11
N ILE A 46 3.01 -12.94 -2.66
CA ILE A 46 2.13 -12.20 -1.75
C ILE A 46 1.72 -10.90 -2.43
N LEU A 47 0.41 -10.73 -2.59
CA LEU A 47 -0.21 -9.50 -3.08
C LEU A 47 -0.75 -8.72 -1.88
N ILE A 48 -0.31 -7.47 -1.71
CA ILE A 48 -0.68 -6.64 -0.58
C ILE A 48 -1.50 -5.46 -1.10
N ASP A 49 -2.77 -5.46 -0.76
CA ASP A 49 -3.64 -4.32 -1.06
C ASP A 49 -3.42 -3.19 -0.03
N GLU A 50 -3.62 -1.95 -0.47
CA GLU A 50 -3.39 -0.72 0.30
C GLU A 50 -2.06 -0.72 1.07
N CYS A 51 -0.98 -1.10 0.38
CA CYS A 51 0.33 -1.32 0.99
C CYS A 51 0.88 -0.06 1.70
N HIS A 52 0.43 1.13 1.28
CA HIS A 52 0.81 2.41 1.89
C HIS A 52 0.46 2.54 3.38
N THR A 53 -0.54 1.80 3.84
CA THR A 53 -0.92 1.74 5.24
C THR A 53 -0.40 0.45 5.88
N THR A 54 -0.59 -0.68 5.18
CA THR A 54 -0.35 -2.02 5.72
C THR A 54 1.11 -2.26 6.11
N CYS A 55 2.07 -1.76 5.32
CA CYS A 55 3.51 -2.03 5.53
C CYS A 55 4.09 -1.40 6.80
N TRP A 56 3.36 -0.50 7.47
CA TRP A 56 3.82 0.18 8.69
C TRP A 56 3.31 -0.46 9.98
N PHE A 57 2.51 -1.52 9.88
CA PHE A 57 2.06 -2.25 11.05
C PHE A 57 3.08 -3.30 11.46
N ASP A 58 3.23 -3.53 12.76
CA ASP A 58 4.08 -4.61 13.29
C ASP A 58 3.69 -5.98 12.70
N THR A 59 2.40 -6.16 12.36
CA THR A 59 1.89 -7.35 11.69
C THR A 59 2.51 -7.58 10.31
N TYR A 60 2.93 -6.53 9.62
CA TYR A 60 3.63 -6.65 8.34
C TYR A 60 5.06 -7.14 8.53
N LYS A 61 5.75 -6.65 9.55
CA LYS A 61 7.08 -7.17 9.90
C LYS A 61 7.04 -8.67 10.21
N THR A 62 6.06 -9.11 11.00
CA THR A 62 5.86 -10.54 11.25
C THR A 62 5.59 -11.30 9.95
N LEU A 63 4.75 -10.76 9.05
CA LEU A 63 4.48 -11.37 7.75
C LEU A 63 5.75 -11.45 6.88
N ASP A 64 6.58 -10.41 6.87
CA ASP A 64 7.83 -10.39 6.14
C ASP A 64 8.80 -11.48 6.63
N GLU A 65 8.88 -11.66 7.95
CA GLU A 65 9.68 -12.70 8.63
C GLU A 65 9.11 -14.12 8.40
N THR A 66 7.79 -14.29 8.37
CA THR A 66 7.13 -15.58 8.09
C THR A 66 7.35 -16.03 6.65
N PHE A 67 7.41 -15.09 5.71
CA PHE A 67 7.56 -15.37 4.27
C PHE A 67 8.81 -14.70 3.68
N PRO A 68 10.01 -15.13 4.09
CA PRO A 68 11.25 -14.48 3.69
C PRO A 68 11.56 -14.67 2.20
N ASN A 69 11.11 -15.78 1.61
CA ASN A 69 11.38 -16.14 0.21
C ASN A 69 10.27 -15.74 -0.77
N ALA A 70 9.15 -15.19 -0.27
CA ALA A 70 8.02 -14.83 -1.13
C ALA A 70 8.32 -13.56 -1.92
N ILE A 71 7.90 -13.54 -3.19
CA ILE A 71 7.83 -12.29 -3.96
C ILE A 71 6.69 -11.44 -3.38
N LYS A 72 6.95 -10.17 -3.05
CA LYS A 72 5.96 -9.27 -2.45
C LYS A 72 5.63 -8.14 -3.42
N ILE A 73 4.35 -8.03 -3.79
CA ILE A 73 3.85 -6.95 -4.66
C ILE A 73 2.82 -6.15 -3.89
N GLY A 74 3.12 -4.89 -3.63
CA GLY A 74 2.21 -3.95 -2.98
C GLY A 74 1.45 -3.11 -4.00
N PHE A 75 0.14 -3.02 -3.84
CA PHE A 75 -0.73 -2.12 -4.59
C PHE A 75 -1.13 -0.94 -3.71
N THR A 76 -1.04 0.27 -4.26
CA THR A 76 -1.51 1.48 -3.60
C THR A 76 -1.82 2.56 -4.62
N ALA A 77 -2.88 3.33 -4.39
CA ALA A 77 -3.15 4.56 -5.11
C ALA A 77 -2.27 5.74 -4.64
N SER A 78 -1.67 5.62 -3.44
CA SER A 78 -0.97 6.70 -2.76
C SER A 78 0.41 6.24 -2.25
N PRO A 79 1.47 6.29 -3.09
CA PRO A 79 2.82 5.92 -2.68
C PRO A 79 3.50 7.05 -1.87
N TRP A 80 2.80 7.61 -0.88
CA TRP A 80 3.28 8.75 -0.07
C TRP A 80 3.17 8.46 1.42
N ARG A 81 4.16 8.93 2.19
CA ARG A 81 4.15 8.82 3.66
C ARG A 81 4.46 10.16 4.32
N ARG A 82 3.68 10.50 5.35
CA ARG A 82 3.84 11.76 6.10
C ARG A 82 5.06 11.79 7.01
N LYS A 83 5.55 10.63 7.45
CA LYS A 83 6.68 10.48 8.39
C LYS A 83 8.03 10.31 7.70
N PHE A 84 8.20 10.85 6.50
CA PHE A 84 9.51 10.90 5.86
C PHE A 84 10.46 11.85 6.64
N PRO A 85 11.77 11.57 6.76
CA PRO A 85 12.52 10.44 6.19
C PRO A 85 12.55 9.16 7.05
N THR A 86 11.78 9.09 8.15
CA THR A 86 11.84 7.94 9.08
C THR A 86 11.13 6.69 8.57
N GLU A 87 10.03 6.85 7.83
CA GLU A 87 9.25 5.76 7.24
C GLU A 87 9.11 6.04 5.73
N TYR A 88 9.60 5.13 4.88
CA TYR A 88 9.53 5.25 3.42
C TYR A 88 9.55 3.88 2.72
N PHE A 89 8.86 3.75 1.59
CA PHE A 89 8.61 2.46 0.94
C PHE A 89 9.87 1.67 0.57
N GLY A 90 10.99 2.34 0.30
CA GLY A 90 12.29 1.69 0.04
C GLY A 90 12.80 0.80 1.18
N GLN A 91 12.21 0.89 2.38
CA GLN A 91 12.48 -0.03 3.48
C GLN A 91 11.90 -1.44 3.26
N TRP A 92 10.86 -1.56 2.43
CA TRP A 92 10.09 -2.79 2.23
C TRP A 92 10.03 -3.25 0.78
N PHE A 93 10.14 -2.32 -0.18
CA PHE A 93 10.03 -2.59 -1.60
C PHE A 93 11.27 -2.07 -2.33
N GLU A 94 11.80 -2.90 -3.23
CA GLU A 94 12.98 -2.56 -4.00
C GLU A 94 12.70 -1.59 -5.15
N LYS A 95 11.48 -1.62 -5.69
CA LYS A 95 11.11 -0.89 -6.91
C LYS A 95 9.68 -0.39 -6.84
N LEU A 96 9.49 0.84 -7.29
CA LEU A 96 8.19 1.45 -7.54
C LEU A 96 7.86 1.39 -9.03
N VAL A 97 6.79 0.67 -9.37
CA VAL A 97 6.21 0.71 -10.72
C VAL A 97 5.06 1.72 -10.70
N LYS A 98 5.19 2.79 -11.48
CA LYS A 98 4.13 3.80 -11.60
C LYS A 98 3.04 3.33 -12.55
N GLY A 99 1.79 3.49 -12.12
CA GLY A 99 0.62 3.31 -12.97
C GLY A 99 0.36 4.53 -13.87
N PRO A 100 -0.68 4.46 -14.72
CA PRO A 100 -1.15 5.60 -15.49
C PRO A 100 -1.62 6.74 -14.58
N ASP A 101 -1.58 7.97 -15.09
CA ASP A 101 -2.06 9.14 -14.37
C ASP A 101 -3.60 9.11 -14.21
N ILE A 102 -4.10 9.77 -13.17
CA ILE A 102 -5.55 9.88 -12.93
C ILE A 102 -6.24 10.54 -14.14
N GLN A 103 -5.64 11.58 -14.71
CA GLN A 103 -6.20 12.26 -15.88
C GLN A 103 -6.25 11.33 -17.10
N GLU A 104 -5.19 10.54 -17.33
CA GLU A 104 -5.16 9.56 -18.43
C GLU A 104 -6.28 8.51 -18.28
N LEU A 105 -6.55 8.07 -17.05
CA LEU A 105 -7.63 7.12 -16.76
C LEU A 105 -9.02 7.73 -16.96
N ILE A 106 -9.20 9.02 -16.64
CA ILE A 106 -10.45 9.76 -16.91
C ILE A 106 -10.64 9.92 -18.42
N ASP A 107 -9.61 10.38 -19.14
CA ASP A 107 -9.65 10.63 -20.59
C ASP A 107 -9.94 9.35 -21.38
N GLN A 108 -9.48 8.19 -20.90
CA GLN A 108 -9.74 6.87 -21.49
C GLN A 108 -11.10 6.27 -21.09
N GLY A 109 -11.87 6.94 -20.23
CA GLY A 109 -13.18 6.47 -19.76
C GLY A 109 -13.13 5.31 -18.76
N TYR A 110 -11.97 5.06 -18.14
CA TYR A 110 -11.84 4.07 -17.07
C TYR A 110 -12.26 4.62 -15.71
N LEU A 111 -12.14 5.94 -15.51
CA LEU A 111 -12.59 6.65 -14.31
C LEU A 111 -13.62 7.71 -14.66
N SER A 112 -14.49 8.01 -13.71
CA SER A 112 -15.42 9.14 -13.80
C SER A 112 -14.69 10.45 -13.58
N ASP A 113 -15.05 11.47 -14.35
CA ASP A 113 -14.62 12.84 -14.10
C ASP A 113 -15.10 13.32 -12.71
N PHE A 114 -14.30 14.16 -12.05
CA PHE A 114 -14.58 14.64 -10.70
C PHE A 114 -14.39 16.15 -10.60
N ARG A 115 -15.24 16.79 -9.77
CA ARG A 115 -15.12 18.21 -9.44
C ARG A 115 -14.73 18.36 -7.98
N ASN A 116 -13.54 18.89 -7.74
CA ASN A 116 -13.05 19.17 -6.40
C ASN A 116 -13.63 20.51 -5.90
N TYR A 117 -14.22 20.50 -4.70
CA TYR A 117 -14.71 21.68 -4.01
C TYR A 117 -13.87 21.87 -2.74
N GLY A 118 -12.92 22.81 -2.79
CA GLY A 118 -12.08 23.21 -1.66
C GLY A 118 -12.47 24.58 -1.10
N TYR A 119 -12.15 24.83 0.16
CA TYR A 119 -12.23 26.16 0.76
C TYR A 119 -10.82 26.75 0.86
N ASP A 120 -10.52 27.73 0.01
CA ASP A 120 -9.18 28.33 -0.11
C ASP A 120 -8.90 29.40 0.97
N GLY A 121 -9.86 29.66 1.86
CA GLY A 121 -9.79 30.74 2.85
C GLY A 121 -9.10 30.39 4.17
N VAL A 122 -8.41 29.25 4.26
CA VAL A 122 -7.68 28.87 5.47
C VAL A 122 -6.26 29.41 5.39
N ASP A 123 -5.94 30.38 6.25
CA ASP A 123 -4.56 30.82 6.47
C ASP A 123 -3.79 29.73 7.23
N ILE A 124 -3.11 28.88 6.46
CA ILE A 124 -2.28 27.78 6.96
C ILE A 124 -0.86 28.23 7.34
N ALA A 125 -0.49 29.50 7.16
CA ALA A 125 0.86 30.00 7.45
C ALA A 125 1.22 29.96 8.95
N ARG A 126 0.21 29.95 9.83
CA ARG A 126 0.36 29.86 11.28
C ARG A 126 0.21 28.46 11.86
N LEU A 127 -0.07 27.45 11.03
CA LEU A 127 -0.15 26.07 11.51
C LEU A 127 1.27 25.54 11.73
N GLU A 128 1.56 25.20 12.98
CA GLU A 128 2.75 24.41 13.31
C GLU A 128 2.57 23.01 12.71
N SER A 129 3.33 22.70 11.67
CA SER A 129 3.40 21.34 11.15
C SER A 129 4.39 20.53 12.01
N GLU A 130 4.12 19.25 12.27
CA GLU A 130 5.13 18.38 12.90
C GLU A 130 6.44 18.27 12.06
N CYS A 131 6.41 18.72 10.80
CA CYS A 131 7.57 18.89 9.93
C CYS A 131 8.34 20.21 10.16
N SER A 132 7.82 21.16 10.95
CA SER A 132 8.43 22.46 11.25
C SER A 132 9.43 22.43 12.43
N ASN A 133 9.77 21.25 12.95
CA ASN A 133 10.82 21.12 13.96
C ASN A 133 12.18 21.51 13.32
N PRO A 134 12.92 22.53 13.82
CA PRO A 134 14.13 23.07 13.16
C PRO A 134 15.30 22.09 12.99
N ASN A 135 15.20 20.86 13.53
CA ASN A 135 16.13 19.76 13.25
C ASN A 135 15.73 18.88 12.04
N ARG A 136 14.64 19.20 11.34
CA ARG A 136 14.21 18.58 10.09
C ARG A 136 13.87 19.72 9.13
N THR A 137 14.56 19.77 8.00
CA THR A 137 14.45 20.80 6.98
C THR A 137 12.98 21.05 6.60
N SER A 138 12.61 22.32 6.48
CA SER A 138 11.33 22.80 5.98
C SER A 138 11.20 22.47 4.49
N ASP A 139 11.13 21.20 4.17
CA ASP A 139 11.03 20.73 2.80
C ASP A 139 9.56 20.86 2.36
N ASN A 140 9.35 21.50 1.22
CA ASN A 140 8.02 21.67 0.63
C ASN A 140 7.34 20.28 0.46
N PHE A 141 6.03 20.17 0.70
CA PHE A 141 5.31 18.89 0.59
C PHE A 141 5.52 18.20 -0.76
N ASP A 142 5.60 18.98 -1.84
CA ASP A 142 5.85 18.45 -3.18
C ASP A 142 7.29 17.97 -3.37
N GLU A 143 8.27 18.65 -2.77
CA GLU A 143 9.67 18.21 -2.78
C GLU A 143 9.85 16.91 -2.00
N VAL A 144 9.21 16.80 -0.82
CA VAL A 144 9.20 15.57 -0.03
C VAL A 144 8.57 14.41 -0.80
N ARG A 145 7.48 14.67 -1.55
CA ARG A 145 6.86 13.67 -2.44
C ARG A 145 7.80 13.22 -3.54
N GLN A 146 8.47 14.16 -4.22
CA GLN A 146 9.42 13.82 -5.29
C GLN A 146 10.62 13.04 -4.75
N GLN A 147 11.14 13.40 -3.57
CA GLN A 147 12.21 12.65 -2.92
C GLN A 147 11.79 11.23 -2.52
N GLN A 148 10.56 11.05 -2.03
CA GLN A 148 10.02 9.72 -1.73
C GLN A 148 9.90 8.85 -2.98
N LEU A 149 9.42 9.42 -4.09
CA LEU A 149 9.36 8.71 -5.37
C LEU A 149 10.74 8.34 -5.88
N TYR A 150 11.70 9.27 -5.82
CA TYR A 150 13.07 9.03 -6.26
C TYR A 150 13.75 7.92 -5.47
N ARG A 151 13.53 7.86 -4.14
CA ARG A 151 14.12 6.83 -3.26
C ARG A 151 13.39 5.48 -3.29
N ALA A 152 12.25 5.40 -3.97
CA ALA A 152 11.51 4.16 -4.18
C ALA A 152 11.79 3.53 -5.57
N CYS A 153 12.49 4.26 -6.46
CA CYS A 153 12.95 3.79 -7.77
C CYS A 153 14.41 3.32 -7.70
#